data_AF-U5D3K4-F1
#
_entry.id   AF-U5D3K4-F1
#
_cell.length_a   1.000
_cell.length_b   1.000
_cell.length_c   1.000
_cell.angle_alpha   90.00
_cell.angle_beta   90.00
_cell.angle_gamma   90.00
#
_symmetry.space_group_name_H-M   'P 1'
#
loop_
_entity.id
_entity.type
_entity.pdbx_description
1 polymer ?
#
loop_
_entity_poly.entity_id
_entity_poly.type
_entity_poly.pdbx_seq_one_letter_code
_entity_poly.pdbx_strand_id
1 'polypeptide(L)'
;MRSSLQRSLLALSESERVHLPPNTGTVRDLQISPPSMVHPGRLALLASMGKKLSIVSLESNNVVIKYDLQVPAWSCTWNLDNPSQVYAGLQNGSLLMFDLRQTAQAVEVIYGLSSQPIHTVHSLTPALFHNSTYNARSLLSASAIGPCLWRVGVTERPCLVPGFEDQGVCISLAHCNSTKSTVATFRPKVSMSNDYALSQPMGSPSQISWREGSHFLLKMEEDGSYQRQGIMSCNVSSVRMPKSAIITLEDNRSLFAYGDEESRRVCVWDMQSLDVVSRLRPHQDPVLDLKYSNALGMGLLGCVSENMLQIYSCNI
;
A
#
# COMPACT_ATOMS: atom_id res chain seq x y z
N MET A 1 38.10 -20.63 11.77
CA MET A 1 36.94 -21.10 12.55
C MET A 1 35.72 -20.37 12.06
N ARG A 2 34.82 -21.07 11.35
CA ARG A 2 33.56 -20.52 10.83
C ARG A 2 32.47 -20.83 11.84
N SER A 3 31.95 -19.83 12.51
CA SER A 3 30.70 -19.92 13.26
C SER A 3 29.66 -19.02 12.56
N SER A 4 28.96 -19.58 11.58
CA SER A 4 27.74 -18.97 11.04
C SER A 4 26.59 -19.36 11.97
N LEU A 5 26.30 -18.51 12.96
CA LEU A 5 25.08 -18.59 13.75
C LEU A 5 23.97 -17.87 12.98
N GLN A 6 23.29 -18.60 12.11
CA GLN A 6 22.05 -18.16 11.48
C GLN A 6 20.90 -18.47 12.44
N ARG A 7 20.67 -17.60 13.42
CA ARG A 7 19.48 -17.69 14.28
C ARG A 7 18.33 -16.98 13.58
N SER A 8 17.51 -17.74 12.84
CA SER A 8 16.18 -17.32 12.42
C SER A 8 15.29 -17.26 13.66
N LEU A 9 14.84 -16.07 14.05
CA LEU A 9 13.91 -15.86 15.17
C LEU A 9 12.43 -15.95 14.77
N LEU A 10 12.12 -16.24 13.51
CA LEU A 10 10.79 -16.70 13.13
C LEU A 10 10.73 -18.20 13.45
N ALA A 11 9.87 -18.59 14.39
CA ALA A 11 9.34 -19.94 14.43
C ALA A 11 8.53 -20.18 13.14
N LEU A 12 9.24 -20.37 12.02
CA LEU A 12 8.66 -20.80 10.74
C LEU A 12 8.11 -22.24 10.83
N SER A 13 8.28 -22.91 11.98
CA SER A 13 7.88 -24.29 12.22
C SER A 13 6.38 -24.47 12.43
N GLU A 14 5.65 -23.43 12.85
CA GLU A 14 4.20 -23.49 13.06
C GLU A 14 3.51 -22.47 12.16
N SER A 15 3.02 -22.95 11.02
CA SER A 15 2.14 -22.16 10.16
C SER A 15 0.72 -22.24 10.70
N GLU A 16 0.25 -21.19 11.36
CA GLU A 16 -1.17 -21.08 11.72
C GLU A 16 -1.99 -20.58 10.53
N ARG A 17 -3.16 -21.16 10.33
CA ARG A 17 -4.10 -20.75 9.27
C ARG A 17 -5.33 -20.13 9.90
N VAL A 18 -5.59 -18.88 9.54
CA VAL A 18 -6.85 -18.21 9.87
C VAL A 18 -7.87 -18.55 8.79
N HIS A 19 -8.99 -19.16 9.20
CA HIS A 19 -10.11 -19.41 8.30
C HIS A 19 -10.99 -18.17 8.19
N LEU A 20 -11.03 -17.56 7.01
CA LEU A 20 -11.92 -16.45 6.73
C LEU A 20 -13.33 -16.96 6.37
N PRO A 21 -14.41 -16.23 6.72
CA PRO A 21 -15.78 -16.62 6.42
C PRO A 21 -16.01 -16.92 4.92
N PRO A 22 -16.91 -17.87 4.59
CA PRO A 22 -17.36 -18.05 3.22
C PRO A 22 -17.97 -16.73 2.76
N ASN A 23 -17.58 -16.25 1.57
CA ASN A 23 -17.87 -14.93 0.99
C ASN A 23 -16.91 -13.78 1.34
N THR A 24 -15.77 -14.03 1.98
CA THR A 24 -14.73 -12.98 2.10
C THR A 24 -14.16 -12.59 0.74
N GLY A 25 -14.08 -13.54 -0.20
CA GLY A 25 -13.41 -13.31 -1.49
C GLY A 25 -11.91 -13.04 -1.33
N THR A 26 -11.26 -12.55 -2.38
CA THR A 26 -9.83 -12.23 -2.35
C THR A 26 -9.56 -11.06 -1.39
N VAL A 27 -8.61 -11.22 -0.47
CA VAL A 27 -8.09 -10.12 0.36
C VAL A 27 -7.20 -9.24 -0.50
N ARG A 28 -7.47 -7.93 -0.54
CA ARG A 28 -6.73 -6.93 -1.33
C ARG A 28 -5.73 -6.14 -0.50
N ASP A 29 -6.03 -5.98 0.78
CA ASP A 29 -5.15 -5.28 1.71
C ASP A 29 -5.28 -5.86 3.11
N LEU A 30 -4.16 -5.84 3.81
CA LEU A 30 -4.01 -6.34 5.17
C LEU A 30 -3.10 -5.40 5.93
N GLN A 31 -3.54 -4.98 7.11
CA GLN A 31 -2.74 -4.15 8.01
C GLN A 31 -2.81 -4.70 9.44
N ILE A 32 -1.64 -4.90 10.05
CA ILE A 32 -1.53 -5.30 11.45
C ILE A 32 -1.76 -4.07 12.34
N SER A 33 -2.38 -4.26 13.50
CA SER A 33 -2.61 -3.19 14.45
C SER A 33 -1.32 -2.48 14.86
N PRO A 34 -1.28 -1.14 14.82
CA PRO A 34 -0.08 -0.38 15.13
C PRO A 34 0.31 -0.49 16.62
N PRO A 35 1.57 -0.12 16.97
CA PRO A 35 2.05 -0.10 18.35
C PRO A 35 1.23 0.78 19.30
N SER A 36 0.50 1.77 18.79
CA SER A 36 -0.35 2.67 19.57
C SER A 36 -1.64 2.03 20.08
N MET A 37 -1.99 0.81 19.65
CA MET A 37 -3.15 0.09 20.19
C MET A 37 -2.88 -0.46 21.60
N VAL A 38 -3.93 -0.59 22.42
CA VAL A 38 -3.87 -1.25 23.75
C VAL A 38 -3.28 -2.67 23.65
N HIS A 39 -3.55 -3.36 22.54
CA HIS A 39 -3.01 -4.68 22.22
C HIS A 39 -2.27 -4.63 20.86
N PRO A 40 -1.03 -4.11 20.84
CA PRO A 40 -0.29 -3.90 19.60
C PRO A 40 0.05 -5.24 18.95
N GLY A 41 -0.05 -5.31 17.62
CA GLY A 41 0.27 -6.52 16.86
C GLY A 41 -0.71 -7.70 17.01
N ARG A 42 -1.81 -7.55 17.77
CA ARG A 42 -2.75 -8.66 18.01
C ARG A 42 -3.96 -8.71 17.08
N LEU A 43 -4.18 -7.65 16.28
CA LEU A 43 -5.31 -7.57 15.36
C LEU A 43 -4.80 -7.39 13.92
N ALA A 44 -5.50 -7.99 12.96
CA ALA A 44 -5.32 -7.74 11.54
C ALA A 44 -6.60 -7.18 10.92
N LEU A 45 -6.48 -6.06 10.22
CA LEU A 45 -7.54 -5.43 9.43
C LEU A 45 -7.43 -5.91 7.99
N LEU A 46 -8.56 -6.35 7.41
CA LEU A 46 -8.63 -6.96 6.09
C LEU A 46 -9.64 -6.24 5.19
N ALA A 47 -9.18 -5.73 4.05
CA ALA A 47 -10.02 -5.25 2.95
C ALA A 47 -10.19 -6.38 1.91
N SER A 48 -11.42 -6.64 1.48
CA SER A 48 -11.70 -7.81 0.64
C SER A 48 -12.67 -7.55 -0.52
N MET A 49 -12.50 -8.36 -1.57
CA MET A 49 -13.34 -8.34 -2.77
C MET A 49 -14.76 -8.86 -2.54
N GLY A 50 -15.00 -9.61 -1.47
CA GLY A 50 -16.33 -10.08 -1.06
C GLY A 50 -17.19 -9.01 -0.38
N LYS A 51 -16.86 -7.73 -0.58
CA LYS A 51 -17.53 -6.57 0.04
C LYS A 51 -17.52 -6.62 1.57
N LYS A 52 -16.40 -7.08 2.15
CA LYS A 52 -16.21 -7.12 3.60
C LYS A 52 -15.00 -6.28 4.02
N LEU A 53 -15.15 -5.57 5.13
CA LEU A 53 -14.05 -5.13 5.97
C LEU A 53 -14.07 -6.01 7.22
N SER A 54 -12.96 -6.66 7.56
CA SER A 54 -12.93 -7.63 8.69
C SER A 54 -11.74 -7.37 9.59
N ILE A 55 -11.93 -7.65 10.87
CA ILE A 55 -10.88 -7.61 11.89
C ILE A 55 -10.71 -9.00 12.45
N VAL A 56 -9.51 -9.51 12.38
CA VAL A 56 -9.12 -10.82 12.86
C VAL A 56 -8.29 -10.65 14.13
N SER A 57 -8.62 -11.40 15.17
CA SER A 57 -7.72 -11.60 16.30
C SER A 57 -6.67 -12.63 15.93
N LEU A 58 -5.41 -12.23 16.01
CA LEU A 58 -4.26 -13.10 15.76
C LEU A 58 -3.92 -13.99 16.96
N GLU A 59 -4.53 -13.72 18.11
CA GLU A 59 -4.39 -14.57 19.30
C GLU A 59 -5.36 -15.76 19.27
N SER A 60 -6.56 -15.56 18.74
CA SER A 60 -7.58 -16.61 18.65
C SER A 60 -7.82 -17.12 17.23
N ASN A 61 -7.11 -16.58 16.23
CA ASN A 61 -7.25 -16.90 14.80
C ASN A 61 -8.70 -16.83 14.29
N ASN A 62 -9.48 -15.87 14.80
CA ASN A 62 -10.90 -15.71 14.50
C ASN A 62 -11.23 -14.28 14.07
N VAL A 63 -12.22 -14.14 13.18
CA VAL A 63 -12.81 -12.84 12.84
C VAL A 63 -13.61 -12.35 14.05
N VAL A 64 -13.21 -11.21 14.62
CA VAL A 64 -13.84 -10.61 15.80
C VAL A 64 -14.80 -9.47 15.44
N ILE A 65 -14.57 -8.78 14.33
CA ILE A 65 -15.48 -7.75 13.79
C ILE A 65 -15.58 -7.91 12.28
N LYS A 66 -16.78 -7.70 11.74
CA LYS A 66 -17.04 -7.73 10.30
C LYS A 66 -18.06 -6.66 9.94
N TYR A 67 -17.73 -5.88 8.92
CA TYR A 67 -18.63 -4.91 8.30
C TYR A 67 -18.97 -5.35 6.88
N ASP A 68 -20.26 -5.31 6.56
CA ASP A 68 -20.77 -5.55 5.23
C ASP A 68 -20.79 -4.24 4.44
N LEU A 69 -20.20 -4.26 3.24
CA LEU A 69 -20.02 -3.08 2.39
C LEU A 69 -20.90 -3.17 1.15
N GLN A 70 -21.21 -2.01 0.56
CA GLN A 70 -21.99 -1.93 -0.67
C GLN A 70 -21.19 -2.38 -1.90
N VAL A 71 -19.89 -2.05 -1.90
CA VAL A 71 -18.93 -2.39 -2.94
C VAL A 71 -17.64 -2.95 -2.31
N PRO A 72 -16.81 -3.67 -3.07
CA PRO A 72 -15.53 -4.21 -2.60
C PRO A 72 -14.61 -3.19 -1.95
N ALA A 73 -13.94 -3.61 -0.87
CA ALA A 73 -12.85 -2.83 -0.27
C ALA A 73 -11.52 -3.20 -0.95
N TRP A 74 -10.76 -2.16 -1.30
CA TRP A 74 -9.49 -2.29 -2.02
C TRP A 74 -8.28 -2.02 -1.14
N SER A 75 -8.42 -1.13 -0.17
CA SER A 75 -7.37 -0.83 0.81
C SER A 75 -7.96 -0.52 2.17
N CYS A 76 -7.15 -0.64 3.22
CA CYS A 76 -7.55 -0.31 4.58
C CYS A 76 -6.37 0.21 5.39
N THR A 77 -6.65 1.02 6.41
CA THR A 77 -5.64 1.45 7.38
C THR A 77 -6.24 1.67 8.76
N TRP A 78 -5.42 1.51 9.78
CA TRP A 78 -5.74 1.89 11.15
C TRP A 78 -5.60 3.40 11.32
N ASN A 79 -6.49 4.02 12.09
CA ASN A 79 -6.27 5.37 12.55
C ASN A 79 -5.14 5.38 13.60
N LEU A 80 -4.10 6.17 13.35
CA LEU A 80 -2.92 6.23 14.23
C LEU A 80 -3.17 7.01 15.52
N ASP A 81 -4.18 7.89 15.54
CA ASP A 81 -4.51 8.75 16.68
C ASP A 81 -5.58 8.14 17.58
N ASN A 82 -6.54 7.47 16.95
CA ASN A 82 -7.61 6.78 17.65
C ASN A 82 -7.66 5.31 17.21
N PRO A 83 -7.07 4.40 17.99
CA PRO A 83 -6.99 2.98 17.62
C PRO A 83 -8.35 2.28 17.59
N SER A 84 -9.42 2.92 18.07
CA SER A 84 -10.80 2.43 17.91
C SER A 84 -11.39 2.76 16.54
N GLN A 85 -10.63 3.38 15.63
CA GLN A 85 -11.12 3.76 14.31
C GLN A 85 -10.26 3.18 13.20
N VAL A 86 -10.92 2.83 12.10
CA VAL A 86 -10.28 2.29 10.91
C VAL A 86 -10.90 2.89 9.66
N TYR A 87 -10.14 2.89 8.57
CA TYR A 87 -10.56 3.42 7.28
C TYR A 87 -10.54 2.33 6.21
N ALA A 88 -11.47 2.41 5.27
CA ALA A 88 -11.53 1.55 4.10
C ALA A 88 -11.69 2.38 2.81
N GLY A 89 -10.78 2.16 1.86
CA GLY A 89 -10.88 2.68 0.50
C GLY A 89 -11.63 1.68 -0.38
N LEU A 90 -12.67 2.15 -1.06
CA LEU A 90 -13.58 1.27 -1.81
C LEU A 90 -13.37 1.32 -3.33
N GLN A 91 -13.95 0.33 -4.02
CA GLN A 91 -13.88 0.19 -5.48
C GLN A 91 -14.48 1.37 -6.25
N ASN A 92 -15.47 2.04 -5.69
CA ASN A 92 -16.19 3.16 -6.31
C ASN A 92 -15.57 4.53 -5.96
N GLY A 93 -14.37 4.56 -5.36
CA GLY A 93 -13.70 5.80 -5.00
C GLY A 93 -14.17 6.46 -3.71
N SER A 94 -15.04 5.84 -2.92
CA SER A 94 -15.40 6.35 -1.59
C SER A 94 -14.46 5.85 -0.51
N LEU A 95 -14.24 6.68 0.51
CA LEU A 95 -13.55 6.36 1.74
C LEU A 95 -14.56 6.24 2.88
N LEU A 96 -14.53 5.14 3.63
CA LEU A 96 -15.39 4.91 4.78
C LEU A 96 -14.56 4.93 6.06
N MET A 97 -15.11 5.52 7.12
CA MET A 97 -14.58 5.43 8.48
C MET A 97 -15.49 4.55 9.34
N PHE A 98 -14.89 3.64 10.10
CA PHE A 98 -15.58 2.79 11.06
C PHE A 98 -15.02 3.04 12.46
N ASP A 99 -15.88 2.90 13.47
CA ASP A 99 -15.49 2.84 14.88
C ASP A 99 -15.75 1.43 15.39
N LEU A 100 -14.73 0.80 15.97
CA LEU A 100 -14.78 -0.60 16.40
C LEU A 100 -15.76 -0.85 17.54
N ARG A 101 -16.14 0.21 18.26
CA ARG A 101 -17.18 0.18 19.31
C ARG A 101 -18.58 0.19 18.71
N GLN A 102 -18.72 0.62 17.45
CA GLN A 102 -19.96 0.63 16.67
C GLN A 102 -19.85 -0.37 15.51
N THR A 103 -20.27 -1.60 15.74
CA THR A 103 -20.09 -2.71 14.79
C THR A 103 -21.16 -2.82 13.71
N ALA A 104 -22.17 -1.94 13.72
CA ALA A 104 -23.30 -2.02 12.80
C ALA A 104 -23.00 -1.46 11.39
N GLN A 105 -22.36 -0.29 11.30
CA GLN A 105 -22.15 0.42 10.03
C GLN A 105 -20.99 1.42 10.12
N ALA A 106 -20.62 1.98 8.97
CA ALA A 106 -19.68 3.09 8.90
C ALA A 106 -20.22 4.31 9.66
N VAL A 107 -19.32 5.01 10.35
CA VAL A 107 -19.60 6.28 11.03
C VAL A 107 -19.64 7.42 10.02
N GLU A 108 -18.80 7.37 9.00
CA GLU A 108 -18.68 8.40 7.97
C GLU A 108 -18.42 7.79 6.60
N VAL A 109 -19.00 8.40 5.57
CA VAL A 109 -18.80 8.06 4.16
C VAL A 109 -18.38 9.32 3.42
N ILE A 110 -17.17 9.31 2.85
CA ILE A 110 -16.60 10.45 2.14
C ILE A 110 -16.43 10.05 0.67
N TYR A 111 -17.05 10.82 -0.23
CA TYR A 111 -16.93 10.58 -1.66
C TYR A 111 -15.64 11.19 -2.20
N GLY A 112 -14.88 10.40 -2.97
CA GLY A 112 -13.63 10.83 -3.58
C GLY A 112 -13.79 11.69 -4.83
N LEU A 113 -12.65 12.00 -5.43
CA LEU A 113 -12.55 12.80 -6.66
C LEU A 113 -12.82 12.02 -7.95
N SER A 114 -12.92 10.70 -7.88
CA SER A 114 -13.25 9.84 -9.01
C SER A 114 -14.02 8.61 -8.55
N SER A 115 -14.59 7.87 -9.49
CA SER A 115 -15.23 6.57 -9.26
C SER A 115 -14.26 5.38 -9.32
N GLN A 116 -12.95 5.65 -9.43
CA GLN A 116 -11.92 4.62 -9.54
C GLN A 116 -11.58 4.04 -8.15
N PRO A 117 -11.11 2.78 -8.08
CA PRO A 117 -10.79 2.17 -6.80
C PRO A 117 -9.74 2.94 -6.02
N ILE A 118 -9.94 3.12 -4.72
CA ILE A 118 -8.89 3.57 -3.82
C ILE A 118 -8.02 2.34 -3.50
N HIS A 119 -6.90 2.19 -4.20
CA HIS A 119 -6.05 0.98 -4.09
C HIS A 119 -5.04 1.07 -2.94
N THR A 120 -4.88 2.24 -2.32
CA THR A 120 -3.98 2.43 -1.19
C THR A 120 -4.52 3.54 -0.31
N VAL A 121 -4.47 3.36 1.02
CA VAL A 121 -4.73 4.40 2.02
C VAL A 121 -3.69 4.27 3.12
N HIS A 122 -3.10 5.39 3.51
CA HIS A 122 -2.15 5.53 4.62
C HIS A 122 -2.69 6.57 5.59
N SER A 123 -2.68 6.25 6.87
CA SER A 123 -2.91 7.25 7.92
C SER A 123 -1.66 8.06 8.18
N LEU A 124 -1.82 9.38 8.17
CA LEU A 124 -0.74 10.33 8.41
C LEU A 124 -0.70 10.68 9.91
N THR A 125 0.49 10.86 10.47
CA THR A 125 0.63 11.25 11.87
C THR A 125 0.34 12.75 12.08
N PRO A 126 -0.30 13.17 13.19
CA PRO A 126 -0.64 14.57 13.45
C PRO A 126 0.56 15.50 13.52
N ALA A 127 1.70 14.99 13.99
CA ALA A 127 2.97 15.73 14.03
C ALA A 127 3.44 16.22 12.65
N LEU A 128 2.84 15.71 11.56
CA LEU A 128 3.13 16.18 10.21
C LEU A 128 2.50 17.55 9.90
N PHE A 129 1.48 17.97 10.63
CA PHE A 129 0.75 19.22 10.39
C PHE A 129 0.82 20.12 11.62
N HIS A 130 1.78 21.06 11.64
CA HIS A 130 2.06 21.91 12.80
C HIS A 130 0.97 22.97 13.10
N ASN A 131 -0.15 22.97 12.36
CA ASN A 131 -1.18 24.01 12.40
C ASN A 131 -2.62 23.49 12.26
N SER A 132 -2.87 22.19 12.42
CA SER A 132 -4.23 21.67 12.29
C SER A 132 -5.08 22.09 13.50
N THR A 133 -6.21 22.74 13.22
CA THR A 133 -7.33 22.86 14.14
C THR A 133 -7.63 21.49 14.76
N TYR A 134 -7.83 21.48 16.08
CA TYR A 134 -7.73 20.38 17.05
C TYR A 134 -8.58 19.09 16.82
N ASN A 135 -9.00 18.72 15.60
CA ASN A 135 -9.77 17.49 15.37
C ASN A 135 -9.74 16.88 13.96
N ALA A 136 -9.08 17.52 12.98
CA ALA A 136 -9.05 17.00 11.60
C ALA A 136 -7.98 15.92 11.45
N ARG A 137 -8.35 14.77 10.85
CA ARG A 137 -7.44 13.63 10.63
C ARG A 137 -7.03 13.55 9.18
N SER A 138 -5.74 13.52 8.91
CA SER A 138 -5.22 13.51 7.55
C SER A 138 -4.92 12.09 7.08
N LEU A 139 -5.38 11.75 5.86
CA LEU A 139 -5.06 10.49 5.20
C LEU A 139 -4.47 10.77 3.83
N LEU A 140 -3.54 9.95 3.41
CA LEU A 140 -3.04 9.93 2.04
C LEU A 140 -3.56 8.66 1.36
N SER A 141 -4.22 8.80 0.22
CA SER A 141 -4.64 7.66 -0.59
C SER A 141 -4.04 7.71 -1.98
N ALA A 142 -4.22 6.64 -2.75
CA ALA A 142 -4.06 6.67 -4.19
C ALA A 142 -5.19 5.93 -4.90
N SER A 143 -5.57 6.48 -6.05
CA SER A 143 -6.43 5.86 -7.05
C SER A 143 -5.77 6.05 -8.42
N ALA A 144 -6.40 5.55 -9.50
CA ALA A 144 -5.89 5.66 -10.86
C ALA A 144 -5.50 7.10 -11.28
N ILE A 145 -6.17 8.11 -10.70
CA ILE A 145 -5.93 9.54 -10.95
C ILE A 145 -4.70 10.12 -10.24
N GLY A 146 -4.10 9.40 -9.29
CA GLY A 146 -2.95 9.86 -8.51
C GLY A 146 -3.17 9.83 -6.99
N PRO A 147 -2.20 10.36 -6.22
CA PRO A 147 -2.29 10.49 -4.78
C PRO A 147 -3.30 11.56 -4.37
N CYS A 148 -4.12 11.30 -3.35
CA CYS A 148 -5.12 12.24 -2.82
C CYS A 148 -4.95 12.42 -1.30
N LEU A 149 -5.04 13.66 -0.83
CA LEU A 149 -5.08 13.99 0.59
C LEU A 149 -6.54 14.15 1.04
N TRP A 150 -6.86 13.57 2.20
CA TRP A 150 -8.19 13.60 2.81
C TRP A 150 -8.07 14.21 4.20
N ARG A 151 -9.04 15.03 4.57
CA ARG A 151 -9.24 15.46 5.96
C ARG A 151 -10.58 14.95 6.45
N VAL A 152 -10.54 14.02 7.40
CA VAL A 152 -11.72 13.35 7.98
C VAL A 152 -12.15 14.09 9.24
N GLY A 153 -13.47 14.21 9.45
CA GLY A 153 -14.06 14.97 10.55
C GLY A 153 -14.24 16.47 10.26
N VAL A 154 -14.03 16.88 9.01
CA VAL A 154 -14.32 18.23 8.50
C VAL A 154 -15.15 18.12 7.22
N THR A 155 -15.81 19.21 6.81
CA THR A 155 -16.68 19.23 5.62
C THR A 155 -15.91 19.41 4.29
N GLU A 156 -14.59 19.46 4.35
CA GLU A 156 -13.76 19.69 3.18
C GLU A 156 -13.67 18.46 2.29
N ARG A 157 -13.62 18.70 0.97
CA ARG A 157 -13.43 17.64 -0.02
C ARG A 157 -11.97 17.18 -0.04
N PRO A 158 -11.71 15.91 -0.39
CA PRO A 158 -10.35 15.47 -0.67
C PRO A 158 -9.73 16.29 -1.81
N CYS A 159 -8.41 16.46 -1.79
CA CYS A 159 -7.66 17.14 -2.85
C CYS A 159 -6.66 16.18 -3.50
N LEU A 160 -6.47 16.32 -4.81
CA LEU A 160 -5.44 15.60 -5.54
C LEU A 160 -4.08 16.26 -5.25
N VAL A 161 -3.03 15.47 -5.07
CA VAL A 161 -1.66 15.99 -5.03
C VAL A 161 -1.32 16.50 -6.45
N PRO A 162 -0.94 17.78 -6.62
CA PRO A 162 -0.76 18.37 -7.95
C PRO A 162 0.44 17.81 -8.70
N GLY A 163 0.42 17.92 -10.03
CA GLY A 163 1.57 17.63 -10.90
C GLY A 163 1.64 16.20 -11.44
N PHE A 164 0.52 15.47 -11.38
CA PHE A 164 0.38 14.07 -11.83
C PHE A 164 -0.67 13.87 -12.93
N GLU A 165 -1.29 14.94 -13.41
CA GLU A 165 -2.43 14.93 -14.33
C GLU A 165 -2.11 14.17 -15.64
N ASP A 166 -0.87 14.31 -16.10
CA ASP A 166 -0.39 13.74 -17.38
C ASP A 166 0.50 12.49 -17.21
N GLN A 167 0.67 11.97 -16.00
CA GLN A 167 1.63 10.88 -15.72
C GLN A 167 1.07 9.47 -15.97
N GLY A 168 -0.16 9.37 -16.49
CA GLY A 168 -0.78 8.11 -16.85
C GLY A 168 -1.74 7.58 -15.77
N VAL A 169 -1.56 6.34 -15.34
CA VAL A 169 -2.38 5.67 -14.32
C VAL A 169 -1.51 5.39 -13.10
N CYS A 170 -1.88 5.95 -11.95
CA CYS A 170 -1.24 5.60 -10.68
C CYS A 170 -1.64 4.18 -10.29
N ILE A 171 -0.65 3.35 -9.98
CA ILE A 171 -0.83 1.91 -9.70
C ILE A 171 -0.27 1.48 -8.34
N SER A 172 0.52 2.33 -7.68
CA SER A 172 1.09 2.02 -6.37
C SER A 172 1.46 3.30 -5.63
N LEU A 173 1.37 3.24 -4.30
CA LEU A 173 1.75 4.34 -3.42
C LEU A 173 2.40 3.80 -2.15
N ALA A 174 3.67 4.11 -1.93
CA ALA A 174 4.35 3.88 -0.66
C ALA A 174 4.46 5.19 0.11
N HIS A 175 4.28 5.14 1.43
CA HIS A 175 4.44 6.29 2.31
C HIS A 175 5.19 5.90 3.57
N CYS A 176 6.05 6.81 4.06
CA CYS A 176 6.73 6.70 5.33
C CYS A 176 6.49 7.95 6.17
N ASN A 177 5.81 7.77 7.30
CA ASN A 177 5.47 8.86 8.22
C ASN A 177 6.72 9.50 8.85
N SER A 178 7.73 8.70 9.23
CA SER A 178 8.92 9.22 9.93
C SER A 178 9.75 10.15 9.04
N THR A 179 9.95 9.78 7.78
CA THR A 179 10.72 10.58 6.83
C THR A 179 9.86 11.47 5.94
N LYS A 180 8.55 11.54 6.19
CA LYS A 180 7.58 12.32 5.39
C LYS A 180 7.68 12.07 3.88
N SER A 181 8.16 10.90 3.49
CA SER A 181 8.48 10.59 2.09
C SER A 181 7.39 9.71 1.50
N THR A 182 7.04 9.98 0.25
CA THR A 182 6.05 9.24 -0.52
C THR A 182 6.63 8.88 -1.87
N VAL A 183 6.36 7.69 -2.36
CA VAL A 183 6.67 7.31 -3.74
C VAL A 183 5.40 6.83 -4.43
N ALA A 184 5.01 7.53 -5.49
CA ALA A 184 3.88 7.17 -6.34
C ALA A 184 4.40 6.52 -7.62
N THR A 185 3.83 5.37 -7.99
CA THR A 185 4.22 4.64 -9.20
C THR A 185 3.15 4.77 -10.26
N PHE A 186 3.55 5.14 -11.46
CA PHE A 186 2.67 5.32 -12.60
C PHE A 186 3.05 4.40 -13.75
N ARG A 187 2.02 3.97 -14.48
CA ARG A 187 2.17 3.35 -15.80
C ARG A 187 1.54 4.23 -16.87
N PRO A 188 2.06 4.22 -18.11
CA PRO A 188 1.45 4.97 -19.20
C PRO A 188 0.01 4.49 -19.48
N LYS A 189 -0.87 5.40 -19.90
CA LYS A 189 -2.18 5.03 -20.44
C LYS A 189 -1.96 4.18 -21.70
N VAL A 190 -2.83 3.20 -21.92
CA VAL A 190 -2.86 2.47 -23.21
C VAL A 190 -3.60 3.39 -24.18
N SER A 191 -2.91 3.96 -25.16
CA SER A 191 -3.56 4.58 -26.30
C SER A 191 -4.14 3.45 -27.15
N MET A 192 -5.46 3.26 -27.12
CA MET A 192 -6.11 2.56 -28.23
C MET A 192 -6.01 3.50 -29.43
N SER A 193 -5.02 3.29 -30.30
CA SER A 193 -4.98 3.96 -31.59
C SER A 193 -6.21 3.50 -32.37
N ASN A 194 -7.23 4.35 -32.42
CA ASN A 194 -8.41 4.12 -33.22
C ASN A 194 -8.05 4.48 -34.66
N ASP A 195 -7.31 3.61 -35.34
CA ASP A 195 -7.18 3.62 -36.80
C ASP A 195 -6.82 2.22 -37.30
N TYR A 196 -7.59 1.81 -38.32
CA TYR A 196 -7.59 0.54 -39.04
C TYR A 196 -8.39 -0.61 -38.43
N ALA A 197 -9.66 -0.65 -38.85
CA ALA A 197 -10.26 -1.89 -39.28
C ALA A 197 -9.30 -2.65 -40.19
N LEU A 198 -9.01 -3.92 -39.87
CA LEU A 198 -8.93 -5.06 -40.79
C LEU A 198 -8.65 -6.33 -39.96
N SER A 199 -9.57 -7.28 -40.08
CA SER A 199 -9.55 -8.69 -39.67
C SER A 199 -8.20 -9.29 -39.26
N GLN A 200 -8.02 -9.65 -37.98
CA GLN A 200 -7.14 -10.74 -37.50
C GLN A 200 -7.65 -11.32 -36.16
N PRO A 201 -7.40 -12.62 -35.89
CA PRO A 201 -8.20 -13.42 -34.96
C PRO A 201 -7.90 -13.11 -33.50
N MET A 202 -8.88 -13.36 -32.63
CA MET A 202 -8.76 -13.32 -31.16
C MET A 202 -7.52 -14.09 -30.69
N GLY A 203 -6.43 -13.36 -30.46
CA GLY A 203 -5.24 -13.86 -29.79
C GLY A 203 -5.54 -14.07 -28.30
N SER A 204 -5.06 -15.19 -27.77
CA SER A 204 -5.16 -15.57 -26.35
C SER A 204 -4.61 -14.48 -25.40
N PRO A 205 -5.14 -14.36 -24.17
CA PRO A 205 -4.60 -13.46 -23.15
C PRO A 205 -3.32 -14.07 -22.56
N SER A 206 -2.24 -14.08 -23.34
CA SER A 206 -1.00 -14.76 -22.95
C SER A 206 0.25 -14.02 -23.44
N GLN A 207 0.34 -12.71 -23.19
CA GLN A 207 1.61 -11.99 -23.26
C GLN A 207 1.77 -11.08 -22.06
N ILE A 208 2.73 -11.44 -21.20
CA ILE A 208 3.27 -10.60 -20.13
C ILE A 208 3.85 -9.35 -20.80
N SER A 209 3.07 -8.27 -20.86
CA SER A 209 3.54 -6.97 -21.34
C SER A 209 3.85 -6.10 -20.13
N TRP A 210 5.11 -6.12 -19.71
CA TRP A 210 5.62 -5.01 -18.92
C TRP A 210 5.69 -3.77 -19.81
N ARG A 211 5.69 -2.59 -19.19
CA ARG A 211 5.85 -1.31 -19.87
C ARG A 211 6.82 -0.44 -19.07
N GLU A 212 7.48 0.48 -19.74
CA GLU A 212 8.21 1.53 -19.04
C GLU A 212 7.21 2.44 -18.32
N GLY A 213 7.36 2.53 -17.00
CA GLY A 213 6.62 3.40 -16.11
C GLY A 213 7.57 4.29 -15.33
N SER A 214 7.05 4.93 -14.28
CA SER A 214 7.85 5.88 -13.50
C SER A 214 7.49 5.84 -12.03
N HIS A 215 8.51 5.93 -11.17
CA HIS A 215 8.40 6.22 -9.76
C HIS A 215 8.63 7.71 -9.53
N PHE A 216 7.69 8.37 -8.85
CA PHE A 216 7.81 9.76 -8.46
C PHE A 216 8.03 9.86 -6.96
N LEU A 217 9.18 10.40 -6.58
CA LEU A 217 9.51 10.69 -5.20
C LEU A 217 8.92 12.04 -4.81
N LEU A 218 8.17 12.03 -3.73
CA LEU A 218 7.51 13.18 -3.12
C LEU A 218 7.96 13.32 -1.67
N LYS A 219 8.08 14.57 -1.23
CA LYS A 219 8.27 14.94 0.17
C LYS A 219 7.06 15.74 0.63
N MET A 220 6.52 15.42 1.79
CA MET A 220 5.52 16.28 2.44
C MET A 220 6.24 17.38 3.21
N GLU A 221 5.85 18.62 2.90
CA GLU A 221 6.33 19.84 3.53
C GLU A 221 5.55 20.15 4.82
N GLU A 222 6.00 21.13 5.60
CA GLU A 222 5.40 21.46 6.90
C GLU A 222 3.98 22.03 6.80
N ASP A 223 3.65 22.66 5.67
CA ASP A 223 2.30 23.15 5.36
C ASP A 223 1.34 22.03 4.91
N GLY A 224 1.84 20.80 4.81
CA GLY A 224 1.06 19.64 4.37
C GLY A 224 1.01 19.45 2.86
N SER A 225 1.63 20.36 2.09
CA SER A 225 1.77 20.20 0.64
C SER A 225 2.80 19.12 0.30
N TYR A 226 2.78 18.66 -0.94
CA TYR A 226 3.76 17.69 -1.43
C TYR A 226 4.61 18.29 -2.54
N GLN A 227 5.92 18.22 -2.37
CA GLN A 227 6.89 18.63 -3.37
C GLN A 227 7.55 17.41 -4.02
N ARG A 228 7.71 17.47 -5.34
CA ARG A 228 8.43 16.45 -6.10
C ARG A 228 9.94 16.61 -5.91
N GLN A 229 10.60 15.52 -5.53
CA GLN A 229 12.04 15.47 -5.30
C GLN A 229 12.80 14.71 -6.39
N GLY A 230 12.15 13.74 -7.05
CA GLY A 230 12.82 12.92 -8.04
C GLY A 230 11.87 12.07 -8.87
N ILE A 231 12.39 11.55 -9.97
CA ILE A 231 11.71 10.59 -10.85
C ILE A 231 12.71 9.50 -11.25
N MET A 232 12.23 8.25 -11.36
CA MET A 232 13.01 7.16 -11.93
C MET A 232 12.15 6.28 -12.82
N SER A 233 12.70 5.87 -13.97
CA SER A 233 12.06 4.89 -14.86
C SER A 233 12.06 3.50 -14.24
N CYS A 234 11.03 2.71 -14.54
CA CYS A 234 10.91 1.34 -14.04
C CYS A 234 10.09 0.46 -14.99
N ASN A 235 10.25 -0.86 -14.89
CA ASN A 235 9.40 -1.79 -15.63
C ASN A 235 8.19 -2.17 -14.77
N VAL A 236 7.01 -1.75 -15.20
CA VAL A 236 5.76 -1.93 -14.48
C VAL A 236 4.79 -2.84 -15.23
N SER A 237 3.85 -3.44 -14.50
CA SER A 237 2.77 -4.23 -15.10
C SER A 237 1.82 -3.37 -15.92
N SER A 238 1.43 -3.85 -17.11
CA SER A 238 0.36 -3.25 -17.91
C SER A 238 -1.01 -3.34 -17.25
N VAL A 239 -1.22 -4.29 -16.33
CA VAL A 239 -2.54 -4.58 -15.73
C VAL A 239 -2.55 -4.59 -14.21
N ARG A 240 -1.53 -5.16 -13.55
CA ARG A 240 -1.49 -5.29 -12.08
C ARG A 240 -1.18 -3.96 -11.39
N MET A 241 -1.46 -3.92 -10.08
CA MET A 241 -1.16 -2.83 -9.15
C MET A 241 -0.34 -3.39 -7.99
N PRO A 242 0.94 -3.74 -8.22
CA PRO A 242 1.78 -4.29 -7.17
C PRO A 242 2.06 -3.22 -6.11
N LYS A 243 2.14 -3.63 -4.85
CA LYS A 243 2.52 -2.71 -3.77
C LYS A 243 4.03 -2.60 -3.66
N SER A 244 4.48 -1.43 -3.26
CA SER A 244 5.89 -1.09 -3.00
C SER A 244 6.07 -0.65 -1.55
N ALA A 245 7.31 -0.62 -1.06
CA ALA A 245 7.63 -0.25 0.31
C ALA A 245 8.74 0.80 0.38
N ILE A 246 8.68 1.66 1.39
CA ILE A 246 9.81 2.51 1.80
C ILE A 246 10.48 1.83 3.00
N ILE A 247 11.79 1.67 2.92
CA ILE A 247 12.66 1.12 3.94
C ILE A 247 13.32 2.30 4.65
N THR A 248 13.14 2.39 5.96
CA THR A 248 13.78 3.42 6.79
C THR A 248 14.94 2.81 7.55
N LEU A 249 16.11 3.42 7.40
CA LEU A 249 17.36 3.03 8.03
C LEU A 249 17.62 3.88 9.30
N GLU A 250 18.55 3.46 10.15
CA GLU A 250 18.83 4.11 11.44
C GLU A 250 19.33 5.56 11.31
N ASP A 251 19.98 5.88 10.20
CA ASP A 251 20.52 7.20 9.85
C ASP A 251 19.45 8.15 9.23
N ASN A 252 18.16 7.83 9.37
CA ASN A 252 17.03 8.47 8.67
C ASN A 252 17.11 8.41 7.13
N ARG A 253 18.09 7.69 6.58
CA ARG A 253 18.16 7.47 5.15
C ARG A 253 17.03 6.52 4.74
N SER A 254 16.45 6.78 3.58
CA SER A 254 15.30 6.03 3.08
C SER A 254 15.67 5.37 1.76
N LEU A 255 15.36 4.08 1.67
CA LEU A 255 15.41 3.34 0.41
C LEU A 255 13.99 3.04 -0.03
N PHE A 256 13.78 2.85 -1.33
CA PHE A 256 12.50 2.40 -1.84
C PHE A 256 12.66 1.05 -2.54
N ALA A 257 11.78 0.11 -2.20
CA ALA A 257 11.76 -1.23 -2.74
C ALA A 257 10.51 -1.45 -3.60
N TYR A 258 10.72 -1.93 -4.81
CA TYR A 258 9.65 -2.21 -5.77
C TYR A 258 9.91 -3.52 -6.53
N GLY A 259 8.84 -4.13 -7.01
CA GLY A 259 8.91 -5.25 -7.94
C GLY A 259 9.16 -4.76 -9.36
N ASP A 260 10.27 -5.16 -9.95
CA ASP A 260 10.55 -4.95 -11.37
C ASP A 260 9.89 -6.06 -12.19
N GLU A 261 8.99 -5.67 -13.08
CA GLU A 261 8.13 -6.62 -13.80
C GLU A 261 8.90 -7.47 -14.83
N GLU A 262 9.90 -6.89 -15.50
CA GLU A 262 10.70 -7.58 -16.51
C GLU A 262 11.61 -8.64 -15.87
N SER A 263 12.39 -8.24 -14.87
CA SER A 263 13.35 -9.13 -14.22
C SER A 263 12.75 -10.02 -13.14
N ARG A 264 11.51 -9.74 -12.70
CA ARG A 264 10.82 -10.40 -11.58
C ARG A 264 11.60 -10.33 -10.27
N ARG A 265 12.42 -9.29 -10.12
CA ARG A 265 13.25 -9.04 -8.93
C ARG A 265 12.66 -7.90 -8.13
N VAL A 266 12.93 -7.92 -6.83
CA VAL A 266 12.83 -6.70 -6.04
C VAL A 266 14.06 -5.83 -6.31
N CYS A 267 13.84 -4.61 -6.77
CA CYS A 267 14.87 -3.60 -6.91
C CYS A 267 14.76 -2.61 -5.75
N VAL A 268 15.90 -2.19 -5.22
CA VAL A 268 16.00 -1.25 -4.12
C VAL A 268 16.88 -0.09 -4.58
N TRP A 269 16.36 1.13 -4.46
CA TRP A 269 17.10 2.34 -4.81
C TRP A 269 17.18 3.31 -3.63
N ASP A 270 18.29 4.05 -3.58
CA ASP A 270 18.52 5.09 -2.60
C ASP A 270 17.74 6.35 -3.00
N MET A 271 16.85 6.81 -2.12
CA MET A 271 15.95 7.93 -2.43
C MET A 271 16.67 9.29 -2.45
N GLN A 272 17.91 9.36 -1.96
CA GLN A 272 18.73 10.57 -2.02
C GLN A 272 19.55 10.62 -3.31
N SER A 273 20.25 9.54 -3.67
CA SER A 273 21.06 9.51 -4.90
C SER A 273 20.24 9.26 -6.16
N LEU A 274 19.03 8.71 -6.01
CA LEU A 274 18.16 8.30 -7.10
C LEU A 274 18.75 7.15 -7.94
N ASP A 275 19.57 6.29 -7.32
CA ASP A 275 20.19 5.13 -7.98
C ASP A 275 19.77 3.79 -7.37
N VAL A 276 19.67 2.77 -8.23
CA VAL A 276 19.43 1.38 -7.80
C VAL A 276 20.69 0.85 -7.11
N VAL A 277 20.62 0.68 -5.79
CA VAL A 277 21.71 0.19 -4.94
C VAL A 277 21.70 -1.32 -4.74
N SER A 278 20.56 -1.98 -4.97
CA SER A 278 20.46 -3.44 -4.82
C SER A 278 19.38 -4.06 -5.71
N ARG A 279 19.63 -5.29 -6.14
CA ARG A 279 18.69 -6.13 -6.87
C ARG A 279 18.66 -7.51 -6.21
N LEU A 280 17.52 -7.85 -5.62
CA LEU A 280 17.36 -9.09 -4.86
C LEU A 280 17.22 -10.30 -5.79
N ARG A 281 17.10 -11.49 -5.18
CA ARG A 281 16.92 -12.72 -5.95
C ARG A 281 15.56 -12.67 -6.68
N PRO A 282 15.51 -13.14 -7.93
CA PRO A 282 14.27 -13.14 -8.69
C PRO A 282 13.26 -14.12 -8.07
N HIS A 283 11.99 -13.78 -8.20
CA HIS A 283 10.89 -14.72 -8.04
C HIS A 283 10.65 -15.48 -9.37
N GLN A 284 9.97 -16.62 -9.27
CA GLN A 284 9.46 -17.31 -10.46
C GLN A 284 8.29 -16.53 -11.09
N ASP A 285 7.41 -16.01 -10.23
CA ASP A 285 6.24 -15.22 -10.60
C ASP A 285 6.49 -13.72 -10.32
N PRO A 286 5.72 -12.79 -10.93
CA PRO A 286 5.81 -11.37 -10.63
C PRO A 286 5.64 -11.07 -9.12
N VAL A 287 6.37 -10.05 -8.65
CA VAL A 287 6.23 -9.56 -7.27
C VAL A 287 4.91 -8.81 -7.13
N LEU A 288 4.12 -9.16 -6.11
CA LEU A 288 2.74 -8.68 -5.93
C LEU A 288 2.61 -7.67 -4.77
N ASP A 289 3.30 -7.93 -3.66
CA ASP A 289 3.29 -7.07 -2.47
C ASP A 289 4.67 -7.02 -1.83
N LEU A 290 4.99 -5.88 -1.25
CA LEU A 290 6.21 -5.60 -0.50
C LEU A 290 5.82 -4.91 0.79
N LYS A 291 6.33 -5.41 1.91
CA LYS A 291 6.13 -4.81 3.23
C LYS A 291 7.47 -4.71 3.93
N TYR A 292 7.74 -3.52 4.47
CA TYR A 292 8.86 -3.27 5.35
C TYR A 292 8.36 -3.17 6.78
N SER A 293 9.10 -3.76 7.70
CA SER A 293 8.91 -3.59 9.13
C SER A 293 10.26 -3.48 9.81
N ASN A 294 10.39 -2.56 10.75
CA ASN A 294 11.51 -2.54 11.68
C ASN A 294 11.01 -3.13 13.00
N ALA A 295 11.47 -4.34 13.32
CA ALA A 295 11.07 -5.05 14.53
C ALA A 295 12.33 -5.55 15.25
N LEU A 296 12.38 -5.34 16.57
CA LEU A 296 13.48 -5.82 17.44
C LEU A 296 14.87 -5.32 17.01
N GLY A 297 14.96 -4.12 16.42
CA GLY A 297 16.22 -3.56 15.92
C GLY A 297 16.70 -4.20 14.61
N MET A 298 15.83 -4.98 13.94
CA MET A 298 16.12 -5.56 12.64
C MET A 298 15.11 -5.04 11.62
N GLY A 299 15.61 -4.37 10.59
CA GLY A 299 14.82 -4.06 9.40
C GLY A 299 14.56 -5.34 8.61
N LEU A 300 13.30 -5.66 8.35
CA LEU A 300 12.89 -6.81 7.55
C LEU A 300 12.06 -6.34 6.36
N LEU A 301 12.46 -6.79 5.17
CA LEU A 301 11.69 -6.63 3.95
C LEU A 301 11.10 -7.99 3.55
N GLY A 302 9.78 -8.08 3.58
CA GLY A 302 9.04 -9.20 3.00
C GLY A 302 8.57 -8.87 1.59
N CYS A 303 8.72 -9.81 0.67
CA CYS A 303 8.13 -9.71 -0.66
C CYS A 303 7.42 -11.01 -1.05
N VAL A 304 6.23 -10.85 -1.62
CA VAL A 304 5.36 -11.98 -1.99
C VAL A 304 5.12 -12.01 -3.48
N SER A 305 5.10 -13.21 -4.02
CA SER A 305 4.67 -13.55 -5.38
C SER A 305 3.53 -14.57 -5.28
N GLU A 306 3.03 -15.09 -6.40
CA GLU A 306 1.91 -16.04 -6.38
C GLU A 306 2.17 -17.26 -5.47
N ASN A 307 3.38 -17.81 -5.52
CA ASN A 307 3.70 -19.07 -4.85
C ASN A 307 4.85 -18.98 -3.84
N MET A 308 5.40 -17.80 -3.60
CA MET A 308 6.60 -17.65 -2.75
C MET A 308 6.59 -16.35 -1.96
N LEU A 309 6.87 -16.48 -0.66
CA LEU A 309 7.27 -15.40 0.24
C LEU A 309 8.80 -15.46 0.42
N GLN A 310 9.47 -14.34 0.22
CA GLN A 310 10.88 -14.16 0.56
C GLN A 310 11.00 -13.09 1.64
N ILE A 311 11.90 -13.30 2.60
CA ILE A 311 12.16 -12.36 3.69
C ILE A 311 13.65 -12.04 3.69
N TYR A 312 13.96 -10.76 3.67
CA TYR A 312 15.31 -10.22 3.65
C TYR A 312 15.58 -9.41 4.90
N SER A 313 16.75 -9.61 5.50
CA SER A 313 17.25 -8.70 6.53
C SER A 313 17.86 -7.49 5.87
N CYS A 314 17.36 -6.31 6.20
CA CYS A 314 17.97 -5.03 5.90
C CYS A 314 19.05 -4.77 6.97
N ASN A 315 20.09 -5.63 6.99
CA ASN A 315 21.28 -5.33 7.77
C ASN A 315 22.04 -4.25 7.00
N ILE A 316 22.11 -3.06 7.58
CA ILE A 316 22.98 -1.97 7.11
C ILE A 316 23.79 -1.52 8.31
#